data_AF-A0A433SPC3-F1
#
_entry.id   AF-A0A433SPC3-F1
#
_cell.length_a   1.000
_cell.length_b   1.000
_cell.length_c   1.000
_cell.angle_alpha   90.00
_cell.angle_beta   90.00
_cell.angle_gamma   90.00
#
_symmetry.space_group_name_H-M   'P 1'
#
loop_
_entity.id
_entity.type
_entity.pdbx_description
1 polymer ?
#
loop_
_entity_poly.entity_id
_entity_poly.type
_entity_poly.pdbx_seq_one_letter_code
_entity_poly.pdbx_strand_id
1 'polypeptide(L)'
;MASPIQFRLAGHHTSWSHDIYLSGDKMKDNQLVKIPLPDKTSYFHVWCRVFCQHFHGIPQKLVMLTPLYVVRTHLPRPLHIHMDSPKSRSSQEIQVPSQGREVQLHCQGGDITHNMAFRLGPNMQLSSPAVVLSTGLIEQLEREVKRGPLDLEQLCDLELDTTCRSWPYL
;
A
#
# COMPACT_ATOMS: atom_id res chain seq x y z
N MET A 1 -17.69 22.33 12.83
CA MET A 1 -17.00 21.03 13.06
C MET A 1 -16.46 20.55 11.72
N ALA A 2 -15.23 20.08 11.67
CA ALA A 2 -14.69 19.50 10.44
C ALA A 2 -15.30 18.10 10.23
N SER A 3 -15.97 17.90 9.10
CA SER A 3 -16.52 16.59 8.75
C SER A 3 -15.39 15.64 8.33
N PRO A 4 -15.37 14.40 8.85
CA PRO A 4 -14.41 13.39 8.39
C PRO A 4 -14.74 12.94 6.97
N ILE A 5 -13.75 12.34 6.30
CA ILE A 5 -13.96 11.60 5.05
C ILE A 5 -13.83 10.09 5.31
N GLN A 6 -14.39 9.30 4.41
CA GLN A 6 -14.32 7.84 4.45
C GLN A 6 -14.12 7.30 3.03
N PHE A 7 -13.58 6.08 2.95
CA PHE A 7 -13.28 5.42 1.69
C PHE A 7 -14.09 4.15 1.53
N ARG A 8 -14.43 3.85 0.27
CA ARG A 8 -15.12 2.63 -0.14
C ARG A 8 -14.69 2.26 -1.55
N LEU A 9 -14.70 0.97 -1.86
CA LEU A 9 -14.53 0.49 -3.23
C LEU A 9 -15.64 1.01 -4.14
N ALA A 10 -15.25 1.68 -5.22
CA ALA A 10 -16.18 2.17 -6.22
C ALA A 10 -16.90 1.00 -6.92
N GLY A 11 -18.20 1.15 -7.18
CA GLY A 11 -18.99 0.12 -7.85
C GLY A 11 -19.39 -1.09 -6.98
N HIS A 12 -18.99 -1.13 -5.71
CA HIS A 12 -19.32 -2.21 -4.78
C HIS A 12 -20.20 -1.72 -3.61
N HIS A 13 -21.15 -2.55 -3.19
CA HIS A 13 -21.97 -2.31 -2.00
C HIS A 13 -21.27 -2.81 -0.73
N THR A 14 -20.15 -2.16 -0.37
CA THR A 14 -19.42 -2.45 0.87
C THR A 14 -19.68 -1.39 1.95
N SER A 15 -19.32 -1.71 3.19
CA SER A 15 -19.28 -0.72 4.26
C SER A 15 -18.20 0.34 3.98
N TRP A 16 -18.39 1.54 4.53
CA TRP A 16 -17.38 2.59 4.53
C TRP A 16 -16.22 2.24 5.46
N SER A 17 -15.03 2.77 5.19
CA SER A 17 -13.90 2.76 6.14
C SER A 17 -14.23 3.55 7.40
N HIS A 18 -13.32 3.51 8.38
CA HIS A 18 -13.38 4.44 9.51
C HIS A 18 -13.15 5.90 9.06
N ASP A 19 -13.47 6.83 9.98
CA ASP A 19 -13.35 8.27 9.79
C ASP A 19 -11.90 8.73 9.65
N ILE A 20 -11.63 9.53 8.62
CA ILE A 20 -10.36 10.19 8.37
C ILE A 20 -10.56 11.70 8.53
N TYR A 21 -10.00 12.26 9.60
CA TYR A 21 -10.10 13.68 9.90
C TYR A 21 -9.03 14.46 9.14
N LEU A 22 -9.45 15.50 8.40
CA LEU A 22 -8.55 16.34 7.60
C LEU A 22 -8.13 17.63 8.30
N SER A 23 -8.56 17.86 9.54
CA SER A 23 -8.22 19.05 10.33
C SER A 23 -8.59 18.87 11.81
N GLY A 24 -8.00 19.71 12.67
CA GLY A 24 -8.21 19.70 14.11
C GLY A 24 -7.41 18.60 14.81
N ASP A 25 -7.60 18.46 16.12
CA ASP A 25 -6.76 17.61 16.99
C ASP A 25 -6.82 16.12 16.68
N LYS A 26 -7.87 15.67 15.97
CA LYS A 26 -8.04 14.28 15.53
C LYS A 26 -7.34 13.98 14.21
N MET A 27 -6.81 14.98 13.51
CA MET A 27 -6.10 14.79 12.25
C MET A 27 -4.80 14.01 12.48
N LYS A 28 -4.57 13.02 11.62
CA LYS A 28 -3.31 12.29 11.54
C LYS A 28 -2.74 12.45 10.14
N ASP A 29 -1.48 12.86 10.04
CA ASP A 29 -0.79 13.03 8.76
C ASP A 29 -0.63 11.70 8.01
N ASN A 30 -0.49 10.59 8.75
CA ASN A 30 -0.35 9.25 8.19
C ASN A 30 -1.17 8.27 9.03
N GLN A 31 -1.93 7.39 8.38
CA GLN A 31 -2.68 6.35 9.07
C GLN A 31 -3.00 5.18 8.13
N LEU A 32 -3.13 4.00 8.74
CA LEU A 32 -3.55 2.79 8.06
C LEU A 32 -5.08 2.78 7.93
N VAL A 33 -5.59 2.54 6.73
CA VAL A 33 -7.03 2.50 6.46
C VAL A 33 -7.45 1.11 6.01
N LYS A 34 -8.45 0.55 6.70
CA LYS A 34 -9.08 -0.73 6.34
C LYS A 34 -10.22 -0.47 5.37
N ILE A 35 -10.12 -1.00 4.16
CA ILE A 35 -11.12 -0.88 3.10
C ILE A 35 -11.90 -2.20 3.04
N PRO A 36 -13.20 -2.22 3.39
CA PRO A 36 -14.01 -3.43 3.36
C PRO A 36 -14.19 -4.00 1.96
N LEU A 37 -14.09 -5.33 1.84
CA LEU A 37 -14.30 -6.08 0.61
C LEU A 37 -15.77 -6.56 0.47
N PRO A 38 -16.22 -6.95 -0.74
CA PRO A 38 -17.60 -7.35 -1.01
C PRO A 38 -18.14 -8.51 -0.16
N ASP A 39 -17.25 -9.39 0.33
CA ASP A 39 -17.60 -10.52 1.20
C ASP A 39 -17.98 -10.10 2.64
N LYS A 40 -17.92 -8.79 2.95
CA LYS A 40 -18.26 -8.15 4.23
C LYS A 40 -17.41 -8.58 5.43
N THR A 41 -16.54 -9.56 5.28
CA THR A 41 -15.76 -10.16 6.37
C THR A 41 -14.27 -9.86 6.21
N SER A 42 -13.82 -9.64 4.98
CA SER A 42 -12.45 -9.28 4.67
C SER A 42 -12.32 -7.79 4.33
N TYR A 43 -11.08 -7.33 4.42
CA TYR A 43 -10.66 -5.99 4.05
C TYR A 43 -9.23 -6.05 3.53
N PHE A 44 -8.79 -4.99 2.87
CA PHE A 44 -7.37 -4.76 2.64
C PHE A 44 -6.96 -3.44 3.29
N HIS A 45 -5.67 -3.32 3.55
CA HIS A 45 -5.10 -2.11 4.12
C HIS A 45 -4.52 -1.22 3.02
N VAL A 46 -4.80 0.07 3.12
CA VAL A 46 -4.10 1.12 2.36
C VAL A 46 -3.46 2.09 3.33
N TRP A 47 -2.35 2.67 2.91
CA TRP A 47 -1.70 3.73 3.65
C TRP A 47 -2.27 5.08 3.19
N CYS A 48 -2.89 5.81 4.11
CA CYS A 48 -3.47 7.12 3.85
C CYS A 48 -2.55 8.20 4.42
N ARG A 49 -2.17 9.15 3.56
CA ARG A 49 -1.39 10.34 3.92
C ARG A 49 -2.20 11.58 3.64
N VAL A 50 -2.22 12.51 4.59
CA VAL A 50 -2.88 13.81 4.43
C VAL A 50 -1.79 14.88 4.43
N PHE A 51 -1.71 15.62 3.33
CA PHE A 51 -0.81 16.76 3.20
C PHE A 51 -1.61 18.05 3.25
N CYS A 52 -1.08 19.05 3.94
CA CYS A 52 -1.67 20.38 4.06
C CYS A 52 -0.68 21.41 3.50
N GLN A 53 -1.09 22.14 2.47
CA GLN A 53 -0.33 23.22 1.83
C GLN A 53 -1.16 24.51 1.83
N HIS A 54 -0.52 25.66 1.81
CA HIS A 54 -1.15 26.91 1.42
C HIS A 54 -0.64 27.31 0.05
N PHE A 55 -1.53 27.48 -0.92
CA PHE A 55 -1.21 27.93 -2.27
C PHE A 55 -1.88 29.28 -2.50
N HIS A 56 -1.09 30.33 -2.70
CA HIS A 56 -1.57 31.73 -2.79
C HIS A 56 -2.54 32.13 -1.67
N GLY A 57 -2.28 31.69 -0.44
CA GLY A 57 -3.11 31.98 0.74
C GLY A 57 -4.36 31.10 0.88
N ILE A 58 -4.62 30.19 -0.05
CA ILE A 58 -5.73 29.23 0.01
C ILE A 58 -5.22 27.90 0.60
N PRO A 59 -5.85 27.37 1.67
CA PRO A 59 -5.49 26.06 2.20
C PRO A 59 -5.91 24.96 1.22
N GLN A 60 -4.94 24.14 0.82
CA GLN A 60 -5.12 22.95 0.00
C GLN A 60 -4.77 21.71 0.81
N LYS A 61 -5.52 20.62 0.55
CA LYS A 61 -5.28 19.32 1.17
C LYS A 61 -5.20 18.26 0.09
N LEU A 62 -4.12 17.48 0.10
CA LEU A 62 -4.01 16.27 -0.71
C LEU A 62 -4.19 15.06 0.19
N VAL A 63 -5.12 14.18 -0.17
CA VAL A 63 -5.27 12.88 0.47
C VAL A 63 -4.75 11.83 -0.48
N MET A 64 -3.64 11.21 -0.11
CA MET A 64 -2.94 10.22 -0.92
C MET A 64 -3.17 8.83 -0.33
N LEU A 65 -3.70 7.93 -1.15
CA LEU A 65 -3.81 6.51 -0.82
C LEU A 65 -2.70 5.76 -1.54
N THR A 66 -1.90 5.01 -0.77
CA THR A 66 -0.81 4.20 -1.30
C THR A 66 -0.99 2.73 -0.93
N PRO A 67 -0.60 1.80 -1.82
CA PRO A 67 -0.53 0.38 -1.48
C PRO A 67 0.35 0.14 -0.26
N LEU A 68 -0.04 -0.81 0.59
CA LEU A 68 0.77 -1.16 1.76
C LEU A 68 2.00 -2.01 1.40
N TYR A 69 1.83 -2.90 0.42
CA TYR A 69 2.86 -3.83 -0.03
C TYR A 69 2.96 -3.76 -1.55
N VAL A 70 4.17 -3.48 -2.04
CA VAL A 70 4.50 -3.47 -3.47
C VAL A 70 5.71 -4.36 -3.67
N VAL A 71 5.65 -5.24 -4.67
CA VAL A 71 6.79 -6.02 -5.12
C VAL A 71 7.25 -5.50 -6.46
N ARG A 72 8.58 -5.37 -6.58
CA ARG A 72 9.27 -5.04 -7.83
C ARG A 72 10.37 -6.05 -8.03
N THR A 73 10.34 -6.78 -9.14
CA THR A 73 11.36 -7.77 -9.49
C THR A 73 12.15 -7.35 -10.71
N HIS A 74 13.48 -7.46 -10.59
CA HIS A 74 14.46 -7.15 -11.65
C HIS A 74 14.95 -8.41 -12.37
N LEU A 75 14.28 -9.53 -12.13
CA LEU A 75 14.61 -10.78 -12.79
C LEU A 75 14.20 -10.72 -14.27
N PRO A 76 14.92 -11.43 -15.15
CA PRO A 76 14.58 -11.49 -16.58
C PRO A 76 13.33 -12.32 -16.88
N ARG A 77 12.82 -13.11 -15.92
CA ARG A 77 11.65 -13.99 -16.05
C ARG A 77 10.71 -13.84 -14.86
N PRO A 78 9.37 -14.00 -15.06
CA PRO A 78 8.38 -13.77 -14.02
C PRO A 78 8.68 -14.52 -12.72
N LEU A 79 8.40 -13.87 -11.61
CA LEU A 79 8.57 -14.43 -10.27
C LEU A 79 7.24 -15.01 -9.78
N HIS A 80 7.26 -16.21 -9.24
CA HIS A 80 6.09 -16.76 -8.54
C HIS A 80 6.26 -16.54 -7.05
N ILE A 81 5.23 -15.97 -6.43
CA ILE A 81 5.17 -15.69 -5.01
C ILE A 81 4.11 -16.60 -4.40
N HIS A 82 4.52 -17.48 -3.51
CA HIS A 82 3.63 -18.21 -2.64
C HIS A 82 3.43 -17.41 -1.36
N MET A 83 2.19 -16.99 -1.09
CA MET A 83 1.83 -16.21 0.09
C MET A 83 0.89 -17.02 0.96
N ASP A 84 1.34 -17.33 2.17
CA ASP A 84 0.57 -18.01 3.20
C ASP A 84 0.12 -17.00 4.27
N SER A 85 -1.15 -17.09 4.67
CA SER A 85 -1.80 -16.21 5.65
C SER A 85 -2.31 -17.08 6.81
N PRO A 86 -1.46 -17.33 7.83
CA PRO A 86 -1.73 -18.34 8.84
C PRO A 86 -3.03 -18.12 9.62
N LYS A 87 -3.40 -16.87 9.92
CA LYS A 87 -4.61 -16.60 10.72
C LYS A 87 -5.88 -16.85 9.95
N SER A 88 -5.90 -16.54 8.65
CA SER A 88 -7.04 -16.84 7.77
C SER A 88 -7.01 -18.25 7.19
N ARG A 89 -5.93 -19.01 7.43
CA ARG A 89 -5.71 -20.37 6.86
C ARG A 89 -5.86 -20.37 5.34
N SER A 90 -5.38 -19.32 4.68
CA SER A 90 -5.46 -19.15 3.24
C SER A 90 -4.07 -19.02 2.65
N SER A 91 -3.88 -19.58 1.46
CA SER A 91 -2.69 -19.37 0.65
C SER A 91 -3.07 -18.92 -0.76
N GLN A 92 -2.19 -18.17 -1.39
CA GLN A 92 -2.36 -17.71 -2.77
C GLN A 92 -1.02 -17.73 -3.51
N GLU A 93 -1.09 -18.03 -4.80
CA GLU A 93 0.05 -17.94 -5.72
C GLU A 93 -0.11 -16.68 -6.57
N ILE A 94 0.90 -15.82 -6.57
CA ILE A 94 0.90 -14.56 -7.32
C ILE A 94 2.05 -14.60 -8.31
N GLN A 95 1.74 -14.47 -9.60
CA GLN A 95 2.76 -14.29 -10.63
C GLN A 95 3.06 -12.81 -10.79
N VAL A 96 4.30 -12.41 -10.49
CA VAL A 96 4.77 -11.05 -10.64
C VAL A 96 5.53 -10.92 -11.95
N PRO A 97 5.14 -9.98 -12.84
CA PRO A 97 5.85 -9.71 -14.07
C PRO A 97 7.25 -9.16 -13.78
N SER A 98 8.14 -9.41 -14.72
CA SER A 98 9.56 -9.07 -14.63
C SER A 98 9.86 -7.66 -15.08
N GLN A 99 11.17 -7.35 -15.15
CA GLN A 99 11.70 -6.16 -15.81
C GLN A 99 11.31 -4.87 -15.08
N GLY A 100 11.49 -4.87 -13.76
CA GLY A 100 11.31 -3.69 -12.93
C GLY A 100 9.87 -3.21 -12.77
N ARG A 101 8.89 -4.00 -13.23
CA ARG A 101 7.47 -3.71 -13.05
C ARG A 101 7.07 -3.88 -11.59
N GLU A 102 6.24 -2.96 -11.12
CA GLU A 102 5.68 -2.97 -9.78
C GLU A 102 4.31 -3.65 -9.77
N VAL A 103 4.08 -4.49 -8.77
CA VAL A 103 2.78 -5.11 -8.50
C VAL A 103 2.43 -4.91 -7.05
N GLN A 104 1.22 -4.39 -6.82
CA GLN A 104 0.63 -4.34 -5.49
C GLN A 104 0.26 -5.75 -5.03
N LEU A 105 0.66 -6.11 -3.82
CA LEU A 105 0.20 -7.33 -3.18
C LEU A 105 -1.11 -7.07 -2.45
N HIS A 106 -2.15 -7.82 -2.82
CA HIS A 106 -3.43 -7.80 -2.15
C HIS A 106 -3.42 -8.80 -0.98
N CYS A 107 -2.89 -8.35 0.15
CA CYS A 107 -2.98 -9.06 1.42
C CYS A 107 -4.39 -8.88 2.00
N GLN A 108 -5.27 -9.84 1.72
CA GLN A 108 -6.66 -9.82 2.17
C GLN A 108 -6.79 -10.32 3.61
N GLY A 109 -7.76 -9.76 4.33
CA GLY A 109 -8.20 -10.21 5.64
C GLY A 109 -7.63 -9.40 6.79
N GLY A 110 -8.02 -9.80 8.00
CA GLY A 110 -7.47 -9.26 9.25
C GLY A 110 -6.18 -9.91 9.69
N ASP A 111 -5.51 -10.66 8.80
CA ASP A 111 -4.22 -11.20 9.14
C ASP A 111 -3.21 -10.05 9.28
N ILE A 112 -2.47 -10.11 10.38
CA ILE A 112 -1.43 -9.14 10.68
C ILE A 112 -0.15 -9.59 9.96
N THR A 113 0.00 -10.89 9.70
CA THR A 113 1.26 -11.49 9.28
C THR A 113 1.05 -12.43 8.09
N HIS A 114 1.81 -12.24 7.03
CA HIS A 114 1.83 -13.14 5.87
C HIS A 114 3.24 -13.67 5.65
N ASN A 115 3.36 -14.96 5.32
CA ASN A 115 4.62 -15.58 4.96
C ASN A 115 4.73 -15.64 3.43
N MET A 116 5.84 -15.15 2.90
CA MET A 116 6.09 -15.05 1.47
C MET A 116 7.30 -15.89 1.08
N ALA A 117 7.11 -16.85 0.19
CA ALA A 117 8.18 -17.62 -0.41
C ALA A 117 8.16 -17.45 -1.93
N PHE A 118 9.34 -17.58 -2.55
CA PHE A 118 9.57 -17.24 -3.94
C PHE A 118 9.97 -18.47 -4.75
N ARG A 119 9.56 -18.50 -6.01
CA ARG A 119 9.93 -19.55 -6.96
C ARG A 119 10.13 -18.96 -8.36
N LEU A 120 11.26 -19.30 -8.99
CA LEU A 120 11.63 -18.77 -10.31
C LEU A 120 10.98 -19.52 -11.49
N GLY A 121 10.43 -20.71 -11.25
CA GLY A 121 9.71 -21.48 -12.25
C GLY A 121 8.99 -22.69 -11.64
N PRO A 122 8.00 -23.29 -12.33
CA PRO A 122 7.09 -24.28 -11.75
C PRO A 122 7.78 -25.47 -11.08
N ASN A 123 8.94 -25.90 -11.59
CA ASN A 123 9.67 -27.08 -11.10
C ASN A 123 10.78 -26.75 -10.09
N MET A 124 10.89 -25.50 -9.66
CA MET A 124 11.90 -25.08 -8.69
C MET A 124 11.32 -25.09 -7.27
N GLN A 125 12.17 -25.28 -6.29
CA GLN A 125 11.76 -25.23 -4.88
C GLN A 125 11.41 -23.81 -4.47
N LEU A 126 10.54 -23.70 -3.46
CA LEU A 126 10.28 -22.44 -2.78
C LEU A 126 11.53 -21.98 -2.03
N SER A 127 11.74 -20.67 -2.00
CA SER A 127 12.79 -20.07 -1.17
C SER A 127 12.55 -20.39 0.30
N SER A 128 13.64 -20.62 1.03
CA SER A 128 13.63 -20.80 2.48
C SER A 128 14.78 -20.00 3.11
N PRO A 129 14.54 -19.25 4.19
CA PRO A 129 13.26 -19.08 4.88
C PRO A 129 12.27 -18.18 4.11
N ALA A 130 10.99 -18.25 4.46
CA ALA A 130 9.98 -17.32 3.96
C ALA A 130 10.22 -15.90 4.53
N VAL A 131 9.94 -14.89 3.71
CA VAL A 131 9.95 -13.48 4.12
C VAL A 131 8.61 -13.15 4.76
N VAL A 132 8.63 -12.50 5.92
CA VAL A 132 7.42 -12.18 6.67
C VAL A 132 6.99 -10.73 6.37
N LEU A 133 5.75 -10.56 5.91
CA LEU A 133 5.08 -9.26 5.88
C LEU A 133 4.27 -9.09 7.16
N SER A 134 4.42 -7.97 7.87
CA SER A 134 3.64 -7.70 9.07
C SER A 134 3.06 -6.29 9.07
N THR A 135 1.73 -6.22 9.02
CA THR A 135 0.99 -4.95 9.05
C THR A 135 1.14 -4.27 10.41
N GLY A 136 1.26 -5.04 11.48
CA GLY A 136 1.45 -4.51 12.84
C GLY A 136 2.81 -3.83 13.02
N LEU A 137 3.85 -4.27 12.31
CA LEU A 137 5.15 -3.58 12.31
C LEU A 137 5.08 -2.23 11.58
N ILE A 138 4.20 -2.10 10.58
CA ILE A 138 4.04 -0.84 9.84
C ILE A 138 3.39 0.23 10.73
N GLU A 139 2.43 -0.16 11.58
CA GLU A 139 1.82 0.76 12.56
C GLU A 139 2.81 1.28 13.60
N GLN A 140 3.88 0.52 13.86
CA GLN A 140 4.96 0.88 14.80
C GLN A 140 6.05 1.74 14.16
N LEU A 141 6.02 1.93 12.84
CA LEU A 141 7.05 2.69 12.15
C LEU A 141 6.89 4.19 12.44
N GLU A 142 7.67 4.69 13.39
CA GLU A 142 7.84 6.12 13.61
C GLU A 142 8.59 6.71 12.40
N ARG A 143 7.86 7.34 11.48
CA ARG A 143 8.47 8.09 10.38
C ARG A 143 8.68 9.52 10.82
N GLU A 144 9.87 10.06 10.54
CA GLU A 144 10.10 11.48 10.61
C GLU A 144 9.09 12.20 9.71
N VAL A 145 8.18 12.93 10.34
CA VAL A 145 7.34 13.89 9.63
C VAL A 145 8.29 14.97 9.14
N LYS A 146 8.65 14.95 7.85
CA LYS A 146 9.34 16.07 7.22
C LYS A 146 8.40 17.27 7.28
N ARG A 147 8.54 18.08 8.34
CA ARG A 147 7.86 19.36 8.53
C ARG A 147 8.59 20.44 7.71
N GLY A 148 8.63 20.25 6.41
CA GLY A 148 9.06 21.28 5.45
C GLY A 148 7.88 21.67 4.55
N PRO A 149 7.94 22.81 3.86
CA PRO A 149 6.98 23.12 2.80
C PRO A 149 7.07 22.00 1.77
N LEU A 150 6.03 21.19 1.70
CA LEU A 150 5.93 20.06 0.81
C LEU A 150 5.17 20.53 -0.41
N ASP A 151 5.87 20.67 -1.52
CA ASP A 151 5.32 21.10 -2.78
C ASP A 151 4.56 19.93 -3.42
N LEU A 152 3.23 20.04 -3.44
CA LEU A 152 2.35 19.01 -3.99
C LEU A 152 2.57 18.82 -5.50
N GLU A 153 2.95 19.88 -6.22
CA GLU A 153 3.21 19.80 -7.67
C GLU A 153 4.49 18.99 -7.92
N GLN A 154 5.57 19.27 -7.16
CA GLN A 154 6.79 18.48 -7.23
C GLN A 154 6.59 17.01 -6.87
N LEU A 155 5.72 16.70 -5.91
CA LEU A 155 5.40 15.30 -5.59
C LEU A 155 4.69 14.59 -6.73
N CYS A 156 3.72 15.26 -7.36
CA CYS A 156 3.07 14.74 -8.54
C CYS A 156 4.08 14.53 -9.68
N ASP A 157 4.96 15.49 -9.92
CA ASP A 157 5.99 15.41 -10.96
C ASP A 157 6.98 14.27 -10.70
N LEU A 158 7.41 14.06 -9.45
CA LEU A 158 8.29 12.96 -9.07
C LEU A 158 7.64 11.58 -9.27
N GLU A 159 6.34 11.45 -9.01
CA GLU A 159 5.60 10.21 -9.27
C GLU A 159 5.40 9.97 -10.78
N LEU A 160 5.30 11.03 -11.59
CA LEU A 160 5.19 10.96 -13.04
C LEU A 160 6.54 10.71 -13.73
N ASP A 161 7.66 11.07 -13.07
CA ASP A 161 9.00 10.82 -13.57
C ASP A 161 9.40 9.34 -13.42
N THR A 162 9.14 8.59 -14.49
CA THR A 162 9.52 7.17 -14.61
C THR A 162 10.88 6.98 -15.29
N THR A 163 11.57 8.06 -15.68
CA THR A 163 12.73 8.00 -16.60
C THR A 163 13.92 7.23 -16.02
N CYS A 164 14.11 7.25 -14.69
CA CYS A 164 15.18 6.53 -13.99
C CYS A 164 14.76 5.11 -13.51
N ARG A 165 13.56 4.64 -13.87
CA ARG A 165 12.98 3.36 -13.41
C ARG A 165 12.84 2.31 -14.51
N SER A 166 13.24 2.62 -15.75
CA SER A 166 13.04 1.69 -16.86
C SER A 166 14.12 0.59 -16.86
N TRP A 167 13.66 -0.65 -16.81
CA TRP A 167 14.52 -1.82 -16.96
C TRP A 167 14.82 -2.07 -18.46
N PRO A 168 16.03 -2.51 -18.82
CA PRO A 168 17.20 -2.69 -17.97
C PRO A 168 17.83 -1.34 -17.57
N TYR A 169 18.37 -1.26 -16.36
CA TYR A 169 19.12 -0.09 -15.90
C TYR A 169 20.43 -0.01 -16.69
N LEU A 170 20.48 0.89 -17.68
CA LEU A 170 21.65 1.18 -18.49
C LEU A 170 22.28 2.50 -18.06
#